data_AF-A0A3N0YJB3-F1
#
_entry.id   AF-A0A3N0YJB3-F1
#
_cell.length_a   1.000
_cell.length_b   1.000
_cell.length_c   1.000
_cell.angle_alpha   90.00
_cell.angle_beta   90.00
_cell.angle_gamma   90.00
#
_symmetry.space_group_name_H-M   'P 1'
#
loop_
_entity.id
_entity.type
_entity.pdbx_description
1 polymer ?
#
loop_
_entity_poly.entity_id
_entity_poly.type
_entity_poly.pdbx_seq_one_letter_code
_entity_poly.pdbx_strand_id
1 'polypeptide(L)'
;MTHLSNYGNDRLGLYTFKRLLNFLLTWTHLKLQTLPPLQLAEKYFHLFPSDAQPLWQDPCEDKRHKDIWSKEKTCDRFPKLLLIGPQKTGATALYLFLGMHPDLTSNYPSKETFEEIQFFSGHNYHRGIDWYMEYFPLPSNSSSEYYFEKSANYFDSDVAPSRAAALLPRAKIITVLSDPADRAFAWYQHQRAHADPAALKYSFHDVITASQNAPVKLQILQKRCLVPGWYATHLRRWLDHYHHSQILVVDGQTLKTDPASVMEKIQTFLGLENRVDYHKILATSTIRLVMLSINFWAKS
;
A
#
# COMPACT_ATOMS: atom_id res chain seq x y z
N MET A 1 -4.83 27.33 4.31
CA MET A 1 -3.76 28.24 3.86
C MET A 1 -2.66 28.31 4.92
N THR A 2 -1.62 27.51 4.79
CA THR A 2 -0.41 27.61 5.63
C THR A 2 0.78 27.80 4.70
N HIS A 3 0.94 29.02 4.20
CA HIS A 3 2.17 29.42 3.53
C HIS A 3 3.04 30.20 4.52
N LEU A 4 4.33 29.88 4.49
CA LEU A 4 5.48 30.64 4.99
C LEU A 4 5.92 30.42 6.44
N SER A 5 6.56 29.28 6.67
CA SER A 5 7.74 29.23 7.53
C SER A 5 8.99 29.53 6.68
N ASN A 6 9.21 30.81 6.34
CA ASN A 6 10.50 31.26 5.80
C ASN A 6 11.53 31.25 6.95
N TYR A 7 12.23 30.13 7.15
CA TYR A 7 13.38 30.07 8.04
C TYR A 7 14.64 30.55 7.30
N GLY A 8 14.77 31.87 7.31
CA GLY A 8 16.00 32.58 7.02
C GLY A 8 15.99 33.92 7.73
N ASN A 9 15.84 33.94 9.07
CA ASN A 9 15.69 35.19 9.85
C ASN A 9 14.68 36.18 9.22
N ASP A 10 13.61 35.65 8.61
CA ASP A 10 12.72 36.46 7.79
C ASP A 10 11.76 37.26 8.67
N ARG A 11 12.27 38.39 9.18
CA ARG A 11 11.46 39.40 9.85
C ARG A 11 10.40 39.98 8.91
N LEU A 12 10.49 39.80 7.58
CA LEU A 12 9.45 40.28 6.67
C LEU A 12 8.16 39.48 6.81
N GLY A 13 8.17 38.17 7.08
CA GLY A 13 6.93 37.41 7.23
C GLY A 13 6.05 37.98 8.35
N LEU A 14 6.60 38.05 9.56
CA LEU A 14 5.93 38.64 10.73
C LEU A 14 5.62 40.13 10.53
N TYR A 15 6.53 40.89 9.91
CA TYR A 15 6.31 42.30 9.61
C TYR A 15 5.16 42.50 8.62
N THR A 16 5.08 41.67 7.58
CA THR A 16 4.05 41.71 6.53
C THR A 16 2.70 41.34 7.12
N PHE A 17 2.63 40.26 7.90
CA PHE A 17 1.40 39.90 8.62
C PHE A 17 0.97 41.00 9.59
N LYS A 18 1.91 41.57 10.35
CA LYS A 18 1.61 42.68 11.27
C LYS A 18 1.13 43.93 10.53
N ARG A 19 1.75 44.29 9.40
CA ARG A 19 1.35 45.44 8.58
C ARG A 19 0.02 45.22 7.89
N LEU A 20 -0.24 44.02 7.39
CA LEU A 20 -1.54 43.63 6.84
C LEU A 20 -2.64 43.73 7.90
N LEU A 21 -2.40 43.16 9.09
CA LEU A 21 -3.35 43.22 10.20
C LEU A 21 -3.60 44.67 10.62
N ASN A 22 -2.54 45.48 10.74
CA ASN A 22 -2.66 46.90 11.04
C ASN A 22 -3.44 47.64 9.95
N PHE A 23 -3.18 47.36 8.68
CA PHE A 23 -3.91 47.98 7.58
C PHE A 23 -5.40 47.65 7.67
N LEU A 24 -5.74 46.37 7.83
CA LEU A 24 -7.13 45.92 7.98
C LEU A 24 -7.81 46.57 9.18
N LEU A 25 -7.16 46.64 10.34
CA LEU A 25 -7.73 47.23 11.55
C LEU A 25 -7.84 48.76 11.51
N THR A 26 -6.97 49.43 10.76
CA THR A 26 -6.89 50.92 10.75
C THR A 26 -7.69 51.53 9.60
N TRP A 27 -7.71 50.87 8.44
CA TRP A 27 -8.25 51.42 7.20
C TRP A 27 -9.52 50.73 6.72
N THR A 28 -10.00 49.72 7.45
CA THR A 28 -11.26 49.03 7.14
C THR A 28 -12.10 48.84 8.39
N HIS A 29 -13.40 48.62 8.22
CA HIS A 29 -14.30 48.24 9.32
C HIS A 29 -14.38 46.71 9.52
N LEU A 30 -13.44 45.94 8.96
CA LEU A 30 -13.43 44.47 9.11
C LEU A 30 -13.08 44.07 10.55
N LYS A 31 -14.00 43.36 11.20
CA LYS A 31 -13.75 42.72 12.50
C LYS A 31 -13.20 41.31 12.28
N LEU A 32 -11.90 41.15 12.50
CA LEU A 32 -11.27 39.83 12.50
C LEU A 32 -11.67 39.09 13.78
N GLN A 33 -12.42 38.01 13.62
CA GLN A 33 -12.76 37.09 14.70
C GLN A 33 -12.02 35.77 14.47
N THR A 34 -11.33 35.30 15.50
CA THR A 34 -10.73 33.96 15.49
C THR A 34 -11.54 33.06 16.40
N LEU A 35 -11.77 31.83 15.97
CA LEU A 35 -12.30 30.80 16.83
C LEU A 35 -11.15 30.15 17.61
N PRO A 36 -11.39 29.60 18.82
CA PRO A 36 -10.47 28.69 19.46
C PRO A 36 -10.01 27.57 18.49
N PRO A 37 -8.78 27.04 18.60
CA PRO A 37 -8.21 26.13 17.62
C PRO A 37 -9.11 24.94 17.24
N LEU A 38 -9.78 24.32 18.21
CA LEU A 38 -10.70 23.21 17.97
C LEU A 38 -11.93 23.62 17.15
N GLN A 39 -12.58 24.74 17.51
CA GLN A 39 -13.73 25.27 16.78
C GLN A 39 -13.33 25.77 15.38
N LEU A 40 -12.11 26.29 15.23
CA LEU A 40 -11.57 26.67 13.94
C LEU A 40 -11.34 25.45 13.04
N ALA A 41 -10.81 24.35 13.61
CA ALA A 41 -10.63 23.09 12.90
C ALA A 41 -11.98 22.48 12.48
N GLU A 42 -12.95 22.43 13.39
CA GLU A 42 -14.32 21.99 13.07
C GLU A 42 -14.93 22.81 11.93
N LYS A 43 -14.82 24.14 12.01
CA LYS A 43 -15.32 25.03 10.96
C LYS A 43 -14.57 24.85 9.63
N TYR A 44 -13.26 24.59 9.68
CA TYR A 44 -12.47 24.30 8.48
C TYR A 44 -12.96 23.03 7.80
N PHE A 45 -13.06 21.92 8.51
CA PHE A 45 -13.51 20.64 7.92
C PHE A 45 -14.99 20.65 7.54
N HIS A 46 -15.81 21.49 8.16
CA HIS A 46 -17.16 21.76 7.68
C HIS A 46 -17.16 22.48 6.32
N LEU A 47 -16.24 23.43 6.10
CA LEU A 47 -16.10 24.15 4.83
C LEU A 47 -15.38 23.32 3.75
N PHE A 48 -14.45 22.47 4.16
CA PHE A 48 -13.64 21.60 3.30
C PHE A 48 -13.73 20.14 3.76
N PRO A 49 -14.87 19.46 3.55
CA PRO A 49 -15.05 18.08 4.01
C PRO A 49 -14.07 17.10 3.36
N SER A 50 -13.59 17.40 2.15
CA SER A 50 -12.57 16.62 1.44
C SER A 50 -11.24 16.54 2.20
N ASP A 51 -10.93 17.54 3.00
CA ASP A 51 -9.64 17.67 3.68
C ASP A 51 -9.63 16.95 5.03
N ALA A 52 -10.78 16.42 5.47
CA ALA A 52 -10.90 15.69 6.73
C ALA A 52 -10.04 14.42 6.77
N GLN A 53 -9.70 13.87 5.61
CA GLN A 53 -8.81 12.73 5.47
C GLN A 53 -7.44 13.22 4.97
N PRO A 54 -6.34 12.95 5.69
CA PRO A 54 -5.03 13.38 5.23
C PRO A 54 -4.70 12.71 3.89
N LEU A 55 -3.92 13.39 3.06
CA LEU A 55 -3.29 12.79 1.89
C LEU A 55 -1.79 13.06 1.95
N TRP A 56 -1.04 12.06 2.39
CA TRP A 56 0.41 12.13 2.53
C TRP A 56 1.05 12.24 1.16
N GLN A 57 1.63 13.40 0.87
CA GLN A 57 2.36 13.66 -0.37
C GLN A 57 3.80 13.17 -0.25
N ASP A 58 4.45 12.90 -1.38
CA ASP A 58 5.87 12.61 -1.43
C ASP A 58 6.67 13.82 -0.86
N PRO A 59 7.31 13.69 0.32
CA PRO A 59 8.09 14.78 0.89
C PRO A 59 9.33 15.10 0.04
N CYS A 60 9.66 14.26 -0.94
CA CYS A 60 10.86 14.32 -1.72
C CYS A 60 10.70 15.05 -3.07
N GLU A 61 9.48 15.35 -3.48
CA GLU A 61 9.21 16.11 -4.71
C GLU A 61 9.39 17.62 -4.49
N ASP A 62 9.06 18.14 -3.31
CA ASP A 62 9.22 19.56 -2.98
C ASP A 62 10.45 19.81 -2.11
N LYS A 63 11.37 20.64 -2.60
CA LYS A 63 12.55 21.07 -1.84
C LYS A 63 12.17 21.65 -0.48
N ARG A 64 11.07 22.40 -0.39
CA ARG A 64 10.58 22.99 0.86
C ARG A 64 10.18 21.94 1.88
N HIS A 65 9.59 20.82 1.43
CA HIS A 65 9.24 19.71 2.32
C HIS A 65 10.49 19.00 2.81
N LYS A 66 11.51 18.80 1.96
CA LYS A 66 12.81 18.27 2.39
C LYS A 66 13.50 19.16 3.43
N ASP A 67 13.48 20.48 3.23
CA ASP A 67 14.18 21.44 4.10
C ASP A 67 13.59 21.49 5.52
N ILE A 68 12.29 21.20 5.68
CA ILE A 68 11.62 21.10 6.98
C ILE A 68 11.61 19.67 7.56
N TRP A 69 11.99 18.67 6.75
CA TRP A 69 12.02 17.28 7.21
C TRP A 69 13.23 17.06 8.12
N SER A 70 13.12 16.11 9.04
CA SER A 70 14.25 15.79 9.93
C SER A 70 15.45 15.34 9.10
N LYS A 71 16.64 15.85 9.43
CA LYS A 71 17.90 15.47 8.75
C LYS A 71 18.23 13.98 8.86
N GLU A 72 17.64 13.30 9.83
CA GLU A 72 17.79 11.86 10.06
C GLU A 72 16.91 11.01 9.11
N LYS A 73 15.98 11.66 8.39
CA LYS A 73 15.07 10.99 7.46
C LYS A 73 15.54 11.19 6.03
N THR A 74 15.41 10.13 5.25
CA THR A 74 15.77 10.12 3.83
C THR A 74 14.65 9.51 3.00
N CYS A 75 14.53 10.03 1.78
CA CYS A 75 13.66 9.54 0.72
C CYS A 75 13.99 8.11 0.31
N ASP A 76 15.25 7.70 0.50
CA ASP A 76 15.75 6.38 0.10
C ASP A 76 15.16 5.26 0.96
N ARG A 77 14.54 5.60 2.10
CA ARG A 77 13.87 4.66 3.00
C ARG A 77 12.48 4.23 2.53
N PHE A 78 11.91 4.88 1.52
CA PHE A 78 10.61 4.48 0.98
C PHE A 78 10.71 3.24 0.07
N PRO A 79 9.67 2.38 0.06
CA PRO A 79 9.62 1.28 -0.88
C PRO A 79 9.46 1.78 -2.31
N LYS A 80 10.27 1.21 -3.20
CA LYS A 80 10.22 1.45 -4.65
C LYS A 80 9.29 0.46 -5.36
N LEU A 81 8.88 -0.61 -4.67
CA LEU A 81 7.94 -1.62 -5.17
C LEU A 81 6.83 -1.94 -4.16
N LEU A 82 5.59 -1.98 -4.64
CA LEU A 82 4.43 -2.46 -3.90
C LEU A 82 3.87 -3.75 -4.52
N LEU A 83 3.80 -4.82 -3.72
CA LEU A 83 3.05 -6.03 -4.06
C LEU A 83 1.63 -5.90 -3.52
N ILE A 84 0.66 -5.62 -4.39
CA ILE A 84 -0.67 -5.16 -3.96
C ILE A 84 -1.67 -6.29 -3.74
N GLY A 85 -1.32 -7.55 -4.06
CA GLY A 85 -2.21 -8.71 -4.00
C GLY A 85 -2.82 -9.05 -5.36
N PRO A 86 -4.08 -9.51 -5.43
CA PRO A 86 -5.03 -9.73 -4.33
C PRO A 86 -4.66 -10.91 -3.40
N GLN A 87 -5.46 -11.13 -2.36
CA GLN A 87 -5.31 -12.26 -1.47
C GLN A 87 -5.53 -13.60 -2.19
N LYS A 88 -4.81 -14.63 -1.75
CA LYS A 88 -4.92 -16.03 -2.20
C LYS A 88 -4.52 -16.28 -3.66
N THR A 89 -3.64 -15.45 -4.23
CA THR A 89 -3.06 -15.66 -5.58
C THR A 89 -1.57 -16.01 -5.57
N GLY A 90 -0.95 -16.17 -4.39
CA GLY A 90 0.48 -16.50 -4.26
C GLY A 90 1.39 -15.29 -4.00
N ALA A 91 0.83 -14.13 -3.65
CA ALA A 91 1.61 -12.92 -3.32
C ALA A 91 2.67 -13.15 -2.22
N THR A 92 2.42 -14.02 -1.23
CA THR A 92 3.41 -14.37 -0.20
C THR A 92 4.57 -15.21 -0.77
N ALA A 93 4.32 -16.11 -1.73
CA ALA A 93 5.39 -16.84 -2.41
C ALA A 93 6.29 -15.87 -3.18
N LEU A 94 5.67 -14.94 -3.91
CA LEU A 94 6.40 -13.91 -4.65
C LEU A 94 7.24 -13.01 -3.71
N TYR A 95 6.65 -12.57 -2.60
CA TYR A 95 7.38 -11.80 -1.57
C TYR A 95 8.63 -12.54 -1.09
N LEU A 96 8.52 -13.84 -0.82
CA LEU A 96 9.66 -14.66 -0.39
C LEU A 96 10.72 -14.81 -1.49
N PHE A 97 10.33 -15.01 -2.75
CA PHE A 97 11.30 -15.10 -3.86
C PHE A 97 12.03 -13.79 -4.11
N LEU A 98 11.34 -12.65 -3.99
CA LEU A 98 11.97 -11.33 -4.08
C LEU A 98 12.97 -11.11 -2.94
N GLY A 99 12.64 -11.54 -1.72
CA GLY A 99 13.54 -11.47 -0.57
C GLY A 99 14.82 -12.33 -0.68
N MET A 100 14.91 -13.23 -1.67
CA MET A 100 16.14 -13.97 -1.97
C MET A 100 17.11 -13.19 -2.86
N HIS A 101 16.68 -12.08 -3.46
CA HIS A 101 17.55 -11.25 -4.29
C HIS A 101 18.43 -10.35 -3.40
N PRO A 102 19.76 -10.29 -3.61
CA PRO A 102 20.65 -9.50 -2.75
C PRO A 102 20.34 -8.00 -2.76
N ASP A 103 19.89 -7.46 -3.89
CA ASP A 103 19.60 -6.02 -4.04
C ASP A 103 18.17 -5.63 -3.59
N LEU A 104 17.31 -6.60 -3.27
CA LEU A 104 15.94 -6.34 -2.84
C LEU A 104 15.82 -6.58 -1.33
N THR A 105 15.23 -5.64 -0.61
CA THR A 105 15.04 -5.77 0.83
C THR A 105 13.58 -5.54 1.19
N SER A 106 12.99 -6.49 1.92
CA SER A 106 11.61 -6.37 2.39
C SER A 106 11.52 -5.54 3.68
N ASN A 107 10.30 -5.14 4.04
CA ASN A 107 9.99 -4.57 5.34
C ASN A 107 10.25 -5.54 6.52
N TYR A 108 10.44 -4.98 7.71
CA TYR A 108 10.34 -5.71 8.97
C TYR A 108 8.91 -6.22 9.20
N PRO A 109 8.74 -7.39 9.84
CA PRO A 109 7.42 -7.94 10.09
C PRO A 109 6.68 -7.14 11.17
N SER A 110 5.37 -6.95 10.94
CA SER A 110 4.41 -6.45 11.91
C SER A 110 4.00 -7.55 12.89
N LYS A 111 3.80 -7.19 14.16
CA LYS A 111 3.27 -8.12 15.18
C LYS A 111 1.81 -8.51 14.93
N GLU A 112 1.06 -7.65 14.26
CA GLU A 112 -0.39 -7.82 14.03
C GLU A 112 -0.69 -8.43 12.66
N THR A 113 0.09 -8.02 11.65
CA THR A 113 -0.19 -8.30 10.23
C THR A 113 0.95 -9.09 9.55
N PHE A 114 1.89 -9.61 10.34
CA PHE A 114 3.01 -10.45 9.88
C PHE A 114 3.85 -9.74 8.81
N GLU A 115 3.98 -10.31 7.62
CA GLU A 115 4.77 -9.70 6.55
C GLU A 115 4.11 -8.46 5.92
N GLU A 116 2.81 -8.23 6.17
CA GLU A 116 2.07 -7.10 5.59
C GLU A 116 2.09 -5.85 6.48
N ILE A 117 2.21 -4.67 5.89
CA ILE A 117 2.14 -3.40 6.62
C ILE A 117 0.70 -2.86 6.67
N GLN A 118 -0.05 -3.05 5.57
CA GLN A 118 -1.43 -2.60 5.42
C GLN A 118 -1.62 -1.09 5.69
N PHE A 119 -0.67 -0.28 5.23
CA PHE A 119 -0.67 1.17 5.45
C PHE A 119 -1.75 1.88 4.64
N PHE A 120 -1.80 1.68 3.32
CA PHE A 120 -2.65 2.50 2.43
C PHE A 120 -4.16 2.14 2.47
N SER A 121 -4.51 0.92 2.87
CA SER A 121 -5.87 0.37 2.74
C SER A 121 -6.80 0.63 3.93
N GLY A 122 -6.28 1.06 5.08
CA GLY A 122 -7.07 1.05 6.32
C GLY A 122 -6.71 2.14 7.32
N HIS A 123 -6.88 1.82 8.61
CA HIS A 123 -6.67 2.76 9.73
C HIS A 123 -5.21 3.12 9.94
N ASN A 124 -4.27 2.23 9.61
CA ASN A 124 -2.82 2.44 9.77
C ASN A 124 -2.32 3.68 9.03
N TYR A 125 -2.99 4.06 7.95
CA TYR A 125 -2.70 5.28 7.20
C TYR A 125 -2.66 6.55 8.06
N HIS A 126 -3.53 6.63 9.08
CA HIS A 126 -3.62 7.80 9.97
C HIS A 126 -2.48 7.86 11.01
N ARG A 127 -1.68 6.80 11.15
CA ARG A 127 -0.47 6.81 12.00
C ARG A 127 0.66 7.64 11.38
N GLY A 128 0.52 8.03 10.11
CA GLY A 128 1.43 8.95 9.43
C GLY A 128 2.60 8.27 8.73
N ILE A 129 3.34 9.08 7.98
CA ILE A 129 4.47 8.64 7.16
C ILE A 129 5.60 8.05 8.03
N ASP A 130 5.84 8.62 9.21
CA ASP A 130 6.90 8.17 10.11
C ASP A 130 6.69 6.73 10.57
N TRP A 131 5.45 6.41 10.96
CA TRP A 131 5.07 5.04 11.31
C TRP A 131 5.30 4.07 10.16
N TYR A 132 5.03 4.49 8.91
CA TYR A 132 5.27 3.66 7.74
C TYR A 132 6.77 3.43 7.48
N MET A 133 7.60 4.47 7.64
CA MET A 133 9.05 4.39 7.44
C MET A 133 9.75 3.48 8.46
N GLU A 134 9.23 3.36 9.68
CA GLU A 134 9.79 2.49 10.72
C GLU A 134 9.89 1.02 10.30
N TYR A 135 9.05 0.59 9.35
CA TYR A 135 9.07 -0.76 8.79
C TYR A 135 10.24 -1.03 7.84
N PHE A 136 10.91 0.00 7.34
CA PHE A 136 12.03 -0.15 6.42
C PHE A 136 13.35 0.08 7.16
N PRO A 137 14.41 -0.67 6.85
CA PRO A 137 15.75 -0.41 7.38
C PRO A 137 16.21 1.02 7.09
N LEU A 138 17.18 1.51 7.88
CA LEU A 138 17.86 2.74 7.53
C LEU A 138 18.78 2.46 6.33
N PRO A 139 18.75 3.31 5.28
CA PRO A 139 19.60 3.09 4.12
C PRO A 139 21.07 3.05 4.50
N SER A 140 21.78 2.00 4.12
CA SER A 140 23.25 2.02 4.19
C SER A 140 23.80 2.98 3.12
N ASN A 141 25.08 3.37 3.23
CA ASN A 141 25.75 4.18 2.20
C ASN A 141 25.85 3.49 0.82
N SER A 142 25.28 2.29 0.64
CA SER A 142 25.21 1.63 -0.66
C SER A 142 24.01 2.15 -1.46
N SER A 143 24.26 2.63 -2.68
CA SER A 143 23.25 3.21 -3.57
C SER A 143 22.27 2.17 -4.16
N SER A 144 22.41 0.91 -3.79
CA SER A 144 21.76 -0.25 -4.41
C SER A 144 20.50 -0.74 -3.66
N GLU A 145 20.14 -0.13 -2.53
CA GLU A 145 19.01 -0.63 -1.75
C GLU A 145 17.66 -0.34 -2.42
N TYR A 146 16.92 -1.41 -2.68
CA TYR A 146 15.62 -1.38 -3.32
C TYR A 146 14.59 -2.03 -2.39
N TYR A 147 13.87 -1.19 -1.66
CA TYR A 147 12.86 -1.65 -0.71
C TYR A 147 11.55 -2.02 -1.39
N PHE A 148 10.89 -3.04 -0.85
CA PHE A 148 9.55 -3.43 -1.26
C PHE A 148 8.69 -3.84 -0.07
N GLU A 149 7.37 -3.71 -0.21
CA GLU A 149 6.40 -4.27 0.74
C GLU A 149 5.33 -5.09 0.02
N LYS A 150 4.65 -5.95 0.77
CA LYS A 150 3.47 -6.68 0.32
C LYS A 150 2.30 -6.38 1.24
N SER A 151 1.18 -5.96 0.68
CA SER A 151 -0.09 -5.90 1.40
C SER A 151 -1.21 -6.30 0.46
N ALA A 152 -1.72 -7.53 0.59
CA ALA A 152 -2.65 -8.09 -0.39
C ALA A 152 -4.04 -7.44 -0.39
N ASN A 153 -4.34 -6.63 0.63
CA ASN A 153 -5.56 -5.83 0.75
C ASN A 153 -5.49 -4.48 0.04
N TYR A 154 -4.38 -4.17 -0.64
CA TYR A 154 -4.25 -2.95 -1.44
C TYR A 154 -5.00 -3.09 -2.77
N PHE A 155 -4.98 -4.26 -3.39
CA PHE A 155 -5.54 -4.48 -4.73
C PHE A 155 -7.03 -4.09 -4.81
N ASP A 156 -7.86 -4.59 -3.90
CA ASP A 156 -9.30 -4.37 -3.90
C ASP A 156 -9.76 -3.12 -3.14
N SER A 157 -8.83 -2.43 -2.45
CA SER A 157 -9.11 -1.18 -1.73
C SER A 157 -9.47 -0.04 -2.68
N ASP A 158 -10.49 0.74 -2.32
CA ASP A 158 -10.91 1.91 -3.10
C ASP A 158 -9.99 3.13 -2.88
N VAL A 159 -9.31 3.21 -1.74
CA VAL A 159 -8.49 4.37 -1.35
C VAL A 159 -6.99 4.15 -1.47
N ALA A 160 -6.53 2.89 -1.49
CA ALA A 160 -5.11 2.58 -1.54
C ALA A 160 -4.41 3.13 -2.79
N PRO A 161 -4.97 3.05 -4.02
CA PRO A 161 -4.31 3.57 -5.22
C PRO A 161 -3.96 5.06 -5.12
N SER A 162 -4.92 5.91 -4.71
CA SER A 162 -4.71 7.36 -4.65
C SER A 162 -3.71 7.74 -3.54
N ARG A 163 -3.79 7.06 -2.40
CA ARG A 163 -2.87 7.28 -1.26
C ARG A 163 -1.45 6.82 -1.57
N ALA A 164 -1.31 5.68 -2.22
CA ALA A 164 -0.02 5.16 -2.66
C ALA A 164 0.60 6.09 -3.71
N ALA A 165 -0.16 6.53 -4.71
CA ALA A 165 0.35 7.42 -5.75
C ALA A 165 0.74 8.81 -5.22
N ALA A 166 0.03 9.33 -4.22
CA ALA A 166 0.38 10.61 -3.59
C ALA A 166 1.73 10.55 -2.85
N LEU A 167 2.00 9.45 -2.12
CA LEU A 167 3.23 9.30 -1.34
C LEU A 167 4.39 8.72 -2.16
N LEU A 168 4.10 7.78 -3.06
CA LEU A 168 5.05 6.95 -3.80
C LEU A 168 4.75 7.01 -5.32
N PRO A 169 4.80 8.19 -5.96
CA PRO A 169 4.40 8.36 -7.35
C PRO A 169 5.26 7.55 -8.33
N ARG A 170 6.53 7.30 -7.97
CA ARG A 170 7.50 6.57 -8.79
C ARG A 170 7.59 5.08 -8.47
N ALA A 171 6.80 4.57 -7.52
CA ALA A 171 6.83 3.15 -7.20
C ALA A 171 6.39 2.29 -8.39
N LYS A 172 7.00 1.11 -8.50
CA LYS A 172 6.52 0.02 -9.33
C LYS A 172 5.46 -0.77 -8.56
N ILE A 173 4.47 -1.27 -9.27
CA ILE A 173 3.34 -2.02 -8.73
C ILE A 173 3.36 -3.42 -9.36
N ILE A 174 3.27 -4.46 -8.53
CA ILE A 174 3.09 -5.82 -9.01
C ILE A 174 1.82 -6.40 -8.39
N THR A 175 0.99 -7.00 -9.24
CA THR A 175 -0.17 -7.79 -8.83
C THR A 175 -0.04 -9.21 -9.37
N VAL A 176 -0.51 -10.19 -8.61
CA VAL A 176 -0.52 -11.60 -9.03
C VAL A 176 -1.97 -12.03 -9.20
N LEU A 177 -2.37 -12.44 -10.39
CA LEU A 177 -3.73 -12.86 -10.70
C LEU A 177 -3.76 -14.37 -10.99
N SER A 178 -4.80 -15.04 -10.52
CA SER A 178 -5.08 -16.45 -10.80
C SER A 178 -6.50 -16.58 -11.33
N ASP A 179 -6.96 -17.80 -11.62
CA ASP A 179 -8.37 -18.00 -11.94
C ASP A 179 -9.25 -17.44 -10.79
N PRO A 180 -10.25 -16.56 -11.09
CA PRO A 180 -11.04 -15.91 -10.06
C PRO A 180 -11.90 -16.90 -9.25
N ALA A 181 -12.32 -18.03 -9.84
CA ALA A 181 -13.05 -19.07 -9.14
C ALA A 181 -12.13 -19.83 -8.17
N ASP A 182 -10.92 -20.19 -8.59
CA ASP A 182 -9.92 -20.80 -7.71
C ASP A 182 -9.55 -19.88 -6.55
N ARG A 183 -9.36 -18.58 -6.83
CA ARG A 183 -9.06 -17.57 -5.79
C ARG A 183 -10.23 -17.40 -4.82
N ALA A 184 -11.48 -17.41 -5.29
CA ALA A 184 -12.67 -17.37 -4.44
C ALA A 184 -12.78 -18.62 -3.56
N PHE A 185 -12.51 -19.80 -4.11
CA PHE A 185 -12.51 -21.07 -3.38
C PHE A 185 -11.39 -21.11 -2.33
N ALA A 186 -10.17 -20.67 -2.67
CA ALA A 186 -9.05 -20.57 -1.75
C ALA A 186 -9.33 -19.61 -0.59
N TRP A 187 -10.07 -18.52 -0.83
CA TRP A 187 -10.54 -17.63 0.23
C TRP A 187 -11.56 -18.33 1.14
N TYR A 188 -12.54 -19.04 0.57
CA TYR A 188 -13.50 -19.82 1.36
C TYR A 188 -12.82 -20.87 2.25
N GLN A 189 -11.88 -21.64 1.71
CA GLN A 189 -11.10 -22.64 2.46
C GLN A 189 -10.29 -21.98 3.58
N HIS A 190 -9.64 -20.85 3.31
CA HIS A 190 -8.95 -20.06 4.34
C HIS A 190 -9.88 -19.65 5.49
N GLN A 191 -11.10 -19.18 5.19
CA GLN A 191 -12.06 -18.83 6.23
C GLN A 191 -12.48 -20.07 7.05
N ARG A 192 -12.61 -21.25 6.43
CA ARG A 192 -12.86 -22.50 7.16
C ARG A 192 -11.70 -22.90 8.06
N ALA A 193 -10.46 -22.77 7.58
CA ALA A 193 -9.26 -23.04 8.38
C ALA A 193 -9.16 -22.12 9.61
N HIS A 194 -9.63 -20.88 9.48
CA HIS A 194 -9.77 -19.92 10.58
C HIS A 194 -11.07 -20.07 11.39
N ALA A 195 -11.79 -21.18 11.22
CA ALA A 195 -13.03 -21.50 11.94
C ALA A 195 -14.13 -20.43 11.83
N ASP A 196 -14.23 -19.74 10.68
CA ASP A 196 -15.31 -18.80 10.43
C ASP A 196 -16.68 -19.53 10.50
N PRO A 197 -17.62 -19.06 11.34
CA PRO A 197 -18.88 -19.77 11.54
C PRO A 197 -19.75 -19.90 10.27
N ALA A 198 -19.69 -18.94 9.36
CA ALA A 198 -20.45 -19.02 8.11
C ALA A 198 -19.77 -20.00 7.14
N ALA A 199 -18.45 -19.98 7.04
CA ALA A 199 -17.70 -20.88 6.17
C ALA A 199 -17.79 -22.35 6.63
N LEU A 200 -17.88 -22.61 7.94
CA LEU A 200 -18.09 -23.95 8.49
C LEU A 200 -19.54 -24.45 8.31
N LYS A 201 -20.53 -23.55 8.32
CA LYS A 201 -21.95 -23.90 8.23
C LYS A 201 -22.42 -24.15 6.79
N TYR A 202 -21.93 -23.37 5.83
CA TYR A 202 -22.40 -23.39 4.44
C TYR A 202 -21.35 -23.98 3.51
N SER A 203 -21.78 -24.71 2.49
CA SER A 203 -20.87 -25.19 1.43
C SER A 203 -20.40 -24.03 0.55
N PHE A 204 -19.32 -24.24 -0.22
CA PHE A 204 -18.87 -23.21 -1.17
C PHE A 204 -19.96 -22.84 -2.18
N HIS A 205 -20.72 -23.83 -2.67
CA HIS A 205 -21.83 -23.60 -3.59
C HIS A 205 -22.91 -22.71 -2.97
N ASP A 206 -23.28 -22.96 -1.71
CA ASP A 206 -24.26 -22.12 -0.98
C ASP A 206 -23.76 -20.69 -0.82
N VAL A 207 -22.45 -20.50 -0.60
CA VAL A 207 -21.83 -19.17 -0.48
C VAL A 207 -21.92 -18.41 -1.79
N ILE A 208 -21.49 -19.00 -2.91
CA ILE A 208 -21.44 -18.27 -4.18
C ILE A 208 -22.83 -18.02 -4.78
N THR A 209 -23.81 -18.89 -4.49
CA THR A 209 -25.20 -18.77 -4.97
C THR A 209 -26.14 -18.06 -3.97
N ALA A 210 -25.60 -17.55 -2.86
CA ALA A 210 -26.40 -16.87 -1.84
C ALA A 210 -27.23 -15.72 -2.43
N SER A 211 -28.52 -15.71 -2.10
CA SER A 211 -29.45 -14.67 -2.54
C SER A 211 -29.34 -13.40 -1.69
N GLN A 212 -29.95 -12.31 -2.14
CA GLN A 212 -30.02 -11.06 -1.38
C GLN A 212 -30.78 -11.19 -0.04
N ASN A 213 -31.61 -12.23 0.12
CA ASN A 213 -32.35 -12.53 1.34
C ASN A 213 -31.59 -13.49 2.27
N ALA A 214 -30.38 -13.91 1.91
CA ALA A 214 -29.56 -14.78 2.73
C ALA A 214 -29.12 -14.09 4.04
N PRO A 215 -28.76 -14.85 5.10
CA PRO A 215 -28.24 -14.25 6.32
C PRO A 215 -27.04 -13.32 6.07
N VAL A 216 -26.96 -12.20 6.80
CA VAL A 216 -25.92 -11.16 6.60
C VAL A 216 -24.50 -11.73 6.61
N LYS A 217 -24.19 -12.65 7.53
CA LYS A 217 -22.86 -13.29 7.60
C LYS A 217 -22.51 -14.08 6.33
N LEU A 218 -23.50 -14.74 5.71
CA LEU A 218 -23.32 -15.47 4.45
C LEU A 218 -23.08 -14.50 3.30
N GLN A 219 -23.83 -13.39 3.24
CA GLN A 219 -23.61 -12.35 2.22
C GLN A 219 -22.23 -11.70 2.34
N ILE A 220 -21.75 -11.44 3.56
CA ILE A 220 -20.41 -10.90 3.78
C ILE A 220 -19.35 -11.89 3.27
N LEU A 221 -19.49 -13.17 3.61
CA LEU A 221 -18.57 -14.20 3.13
C LEU A 221 -18.59 -14.30 1.60
N GLN A 222 -19.77 -14.32 0.97
CA GLN A 222 -19.94 -14.31 -0.48
C GLN A 222 -19.23 -13.12 -1.12
N LYS A 223 -19.47 -11.90 -0.63
CA LYS A 223 -18.83 -10.69 -1.15
C LYS A 223 -17.30 -10.78 -1.05
N ARG A 224 -16.77 -11.28 0.06
CA ARG A 224 -15.32 -11.45 0.25
C ARG A 224 -14.74 -12.55 -0.65
N CYS A 225 -15.51 -13.59 -0.98
CA CYS A 225 -15.14 -14.58 -1.98
C CYS A 225 -15.14 -13.99 -3.40
N LEU A 226 -16.18 -13.25 -3.80
CA LEU A 226 -16.39 -12.90 -5.21
C LEU A 226 -15.80 -11.55 -5.62
N VAL A 227 -16.01 -10.49 -4.82
CA VAL A 227 -15.69 -9.11 -5.21
C VAL A 227 -14.20 -8.92 -5.52
N PRO A 228 -13.23 -9.40 -4.71
CA PRO A 228 -11.82 -9.21 -5.04
C PRO A 228 -11.37 -9.98 -6.30
N GLY A 229 -12.24 -10.84 -6.87
CA GLY A 229 -12.06 -11.50 -8.16
C GLY A 229 -12.43 -10.63 -9.36
N TRP A 230 -12.98 -9.43 -9.16
CA TRP A 230 -13.31 -8.48 -10.22
C TRP A 230 -12.07 -7.72 -10.68
N TYR A 231 -11.09 -8.47 -11.20
CA TYR A 231 -9.74 -7.96 -11.43
C TYR A 231 -9.69 -6.73 -12.33
N ALA A 232 -10.49 -6.68 -13.40
CA ALA A 232 -10.55 -5.53 -14.29
C ALA A 232 -11.00 -4.25 -13.57
N THR A 233 -11.99 -4.35 -12.68
CA THR A 233 -12.51 -3.22 -11.89
C THR A 233 -11.43 -2.65 -10.98
N HIS A 234 -10.73 -3.53 -10.26
CA HIS A 234 -9.70 -3.13 -9.31
C HIS A 234 -8.45 -2.61 -10.01
N LEU A 235 -7.99 -3.31 -11.06
CA LEU A 235 -6.82 -2.90 -11.85
C LEU A 235 -7.03 -1.55 -12.52
N ARG A 236 -8.25 -1.25 -12.98
CA ARG A 236 -8.59 0.06 -13.53
C ARG A 236 -8.30 1.19 -12.54
N ARG A 237 -8.66 1.04 -11.26
CA ARG A 237 -8.38 2.08 -10.24
C ARG A 237 -6.89 2.32 -10.06
N TRP A 238 -6.08 1.27 -10.13
CA TRP A 238 -4.62 1.41 -10.09
C TRP A 238 -4.09 2.12 -11.33
N LEU A 239 -4.63 1.81 -12.51
CA LEU A 239 -4.28 2.47 -13.78
C LEU A 239 -4.73 3.94 -13.86
N ASP A 240 -5.76 4.34 -13.09
CA ASP A 240 -6.18 5.75 -12.99
C ASP A 240 -5.13 6.62 -12.26
N HIS A 241 -4.22 5.99 -11.50
CA HIS A 241 -3.21 6.70 -10.69
C HIS A 241 -1.76 6.38 -11.08
N TYR A 242 -1.48 5.20 -11.61
CA TYR A 242 -0.15 4.77 -12.05
C TYR A 242 -0.13 4.52 -13.56
N HIS A 243 0.95 4.94 -14.22
CA HIS A 243 1.12 4.65 -15.63
C HIS A 243 1.25 3.13 -15.86
N HIS A 244 0.72 2.61 -16.97
CA HIS A 244 0.72 1.17 -17.24
C HIS A 244 2.13 0.54 -17.20
N SER A 245 3.19 1.28 -17.56
CA SER A 245 4.59 0.80 -17.47
C SER A 245 5.13 0.70 -16.03
N GLN A 246 4.41 1.21 -15.04
CA GLN A 246 4.68 1.02 -13.62
C GLN A 246 3.93 -0.18 -13.04
N ILE A 247 3.03 -0.83 -13.79
CA ILE A 247 2.25 -1.97 -13.30
C ILE A 247 2.63 -3.23 -14.07
N LEU A 248 3.00 -4.28 -13.33
CA LEU A 248 3.21 -5.61 -13.87
C LEU A 248 2.16 -6.57 -13.31
N VAL A 249 1.43 -7.22 -14.21
CA VAL A 249 0.49 -8.30 -13.89
C VAL A 249 1.21 -9.63 -14.06
N VAL A 250 1.36 -10.36 -12.95
CA VAL A 250 1.95 -11.70 -12.91
C VAL A 250 0.84 -12.73 -12.98
N ASP A 251 1.01 -13.70 -13.87
CA ASP A 251 0.16 -14.90 -13.88
C ASP A 251 0.56 -15.82 -12.73
N GLY A 252 -0.38 -16.03 -11.81
CA GLY A 252 -0.22 -16.88 -10.63
C GLY A 252 -0.08 -18.36 -10.98
N GLN A 253 -0.61 -18.82 -12.12
CA GLN A 253 -0.39 -20.20 -12.57
C GLN A 253 1.06 -20.38 -12.98
N THR A 254 1.60 -19.46 -13.79
CA THR A 254 3.03 -19.46 -14.15
C THR A 254 3.92 -19.32 -12.90
N LEU A 255 3.58 -18.44 -11.95
CA LEU A 255 4.33 -18.32 -10.68
C LEU A 255 4.39 -19.65 -9.91
N LYS A 256 3.35 -20.48 -10.00
CA LYS A 256 3.29 -21.78 -9.34
C LYS A 256 4.08 -22.86 -10.09
N THR A 257 4.00 -22.89 -11.41
CA THR A 257 4.60 -23.96 -12.23
C THR A 257 6.04 -23.68 -12.64
N ASP A 258 6.36 -22.41 -12.87
CA ASP A 258 7.67 -21.92 -13.30
C ASP A 258 7.99 -20.55 -12.67
N PRO A 259 8.22 -20.51 -11.34
CA PRO A 259 8.54 -19.26 -10.64
C PRO A 259 9.80 -18.56 -11.14
N ALA A 260 10.77 -19.30 -11.69
CA ALA A 260 12.03 -18.74 -12.12
C ALA A 260 11.86 -17.79 -13.32
N SER A 261 11.07 -18.18 -14.33
CA SER A 261 10.78 -17.29 -15.47
C SER A 261 9.97 -16.06 -15.08
N VAL A 262 9.09 -16.17 -14.07
CA VAL A 262 8.41 -15.01 -13.48
C VAL A 262 9.42 -14.05 -12.85
N MET A 263 10.36 -14.58 -12.07
CA MET A 263 11.39 -13.75 -11.44
C MET A 263 12.32 -13.08 -12.46
N GLU A 264 12.66 -13.72 -13.57
CA GLU A 264 13.41 -13.08 -14.67
C GLU A 264 12.68 -11.88 -15.27
N LYS A 265 11.36 -12.02 -15.51
CA LYS A 265 10.52 -10.91 -15.97
C LYS A 265 10.48 -9.78 -14.96
N ILE A 266 10.36 -10.10 -13.67
CA ILE A 266 10.31 -9.09 -12.61
C ILE A 266 11.65 -8.36 -12.48
N GLN A 267 12.78 -9.06 -12.51
CA GLN A 267 14.11 -8.44 -12.51
C GLN A 267 14.27 -7.44 -13.66
N THR A 268 13.76 -7.80 -14.85
CA THR A 268 13.76 -6.93 -16.03
C THR A 268 12.84 -5.72 -15.84
N PHE A 269 11.62 -5.92 -15.34
CA PHE A 269 10.65 -4.86 -15.08
C PHE A 269 11.12 -3.85 -14.02
N LEU A 270 11.81 -4.33 -12.99
CA LEU A 270 12.41 -3.50 -11.94
C LEU A 270 13.71 -2.82 -12.40
N GLY A 271 14.29 -3.25 -13.52
CA GLY A 271 15.54 -2.70 -14.04
C GLY A 271 16.75 -3.00 -13.15
N LEU A 272 16.76 -4.14 -12.45
CA LEU A 272 17.88 -4.51 -11.58
C LEU A 272 19.16 -4.68 -12.43
N GLU A 273 20.33 -4.29 -11.92
CA GLU A 273 21.58 -4.46 -12.67
C GLU A 273 22.17 -5.85 -12.42
N ASN A 274 22.17 -6.28 -11.15
CA ASN A 274 22.59 -7.62 -10.76
C ASN A 274 21.48 -8.63 -11.08
N ARG A 275 21.72 -9.53 -12.03
CA ARG A 275 20.77 -10.58 -12.41
C ARG A 275 21.08 -11.86 -11.66
N VAL A 276 20.05 -12.40 -11.02
CA VAL A 276 20.08 -13.66 -10.28
C VAL A 276 19.39 -14.76 -11.06
N ASP A 277 20.03 -15.93 -11.11
CA ASP A 277 19.50 -17.15 -11.71
C ASP A 277 18.62 -17.91 -10.70
N TYR A 278 17.31 -17.69 -10.80
CA TYR A 278 16.33 -18.32 -9.92
C TYR A 278 16.13 -19.81 -10.19
N HIS A 279 16.52 -20.33 -11.37
CA HIS A 279 16.48 -21.77 -11.62
C HIS A 279 17.44 -22.52 -10.69
N LYS A 280 18.60 -21.93 -10.38
CA LYS A 280 19.56 -22.49 -9.41
C LYS A 280 19.11 -22.33 -7.97
N ILE A 281 18.63 -21.14 -7.59
CA ILE A 281 18.22 -20.87 -6.21
C ILE A 281 17.06 -21.79 -5.80
N LEU A 282 16.01 -21.85 -6.63
CA LEU A 282 14.79 -22.59 -6.31
C LEU A 282 14.95 -24.12 -6.48
N ALA A 283 16.00 -24.59 -7.15
CA ALA A 283 16.31 -26.02 -7.28
C ALA A 283 16.89 -26.64 -5.99
N THR A 284 17.42 -25.83 -5.07
CA THR A 284 17.99 -26.33 -3.82
C THR A 284 16.91 -26.93 -2.89
N SER A 285 17.22 -28.08 -2.28
CA SER A 285 16.27 -28.92 -1.53
C SER A 285 15.60 -28.20 -0.34
N THR A 286 16.27 -27.22 0.26
CA THR A 286 15.76 -26.43 1.39
C THR A 286 14.58 -25.52 0.98
N ILE A 287 14.60 -24.98 -0.24
CA ILE A 287 13.55 -24.05 -0.72
C ILE A 287 12.32 -24.80 -1.25
N ARG A 288 12.48 -26.02 -1.78
CA ARG A 288 11.34 -26.89 -2.14
C ARG A 288 10.43 -27.18 -0.94
N LEU A 289 10.98 -27.32 0.26
CA LEU A 289 10.22 -27.51 1.50
C LEU A 289 9.39 -26.27 1.88
N VAL A 290 9.92 -25.07 1.66
CA VAL A 290 9.19 -23.81 1.85
C VAL A 290 8.08 -23.64 0.82
N MET A 291 8.32 -24.02 -0.45
CA MET A 291 7.25 -24.04 -1.46
C MET A 291 6.17 -25.10 -1.16
N LEU A 292 6.53 -26.22 -0.54
CA LEU A 292 5.57 -27.25 -0.10
C LEU A 292 4.71 -26.76 1.08
N SER A 293 5.26 -26.01 2.03
CA SER A 293 4.49 -25.43 3.14
C SER A 293 3.56 -24.29 2.67
N ILE A 294 3.95 -23.50 1.67
CA ILE A 294 3.08 -22.51 1.03
C ILE A 294 1.94 -23.18 0.25
N ASN A 295 2.22 -24.29 -0.45
CA ASN A 295 1.18 -25.09 -1.11
C ASN A 295 0.25 -25.78 -0.11
N PHE A 296 0.72 -26.08 1.11
CA PHE A 296 -0.11 -26.61 2.19
C PHE A 296 -1.18 -25.57 2.59
N TRP A 297 -0.80 -24.31 2.75
CA TRP A 297 -1.72 -23.18 3.05
C TRP A 297 -2.66 -22.77 1.90
N ALA A 298 -2.37 -23.20 0.68
CA ALA A 298 -3.25 -23.01 -0.48
C ALA A 298 -4.29 -24.14 -0.63
N LYS A 299 -4.11 -25.29 0.04
CA LYS A 299 -4.99 -26.46 -0.05
C LYS A 299 -5.76 -26.79 1.23
N SER A 300 -5.34 -26.30 2.40
CA SER A 300 -6.09 -26.35 3.67
C SER A 300 -6.94 -25.10 3.85
#